data_AF-R1EGF7-F1
#
_entry.id   AF-R1EGF7-F1
#
_cell.length_a   1.000
_cell.length_b   1.000
_cell.length_c   1.000
_cell.angle_alpha   90.00
_cell.angle_beta   90.00
_cell.angle_gamma   90.00
#
_symmetry.space_group_name_H-M   'P 1'
#
loop_
_entity.id
_entity.type
_entity.pdbx_description
1 polymer ?
#
loop_
_entity_poly.entity_id
_entity_poly.type
_entity_poly.pdbx_seq_one_letter_code
_entity_poly.pdbx_strand_id
1 'polypeptide(L)'
;MSSSDTTAALDTAIPLLAWYAFNGAFNVENKRVLNELSYPWIISWVQLAAGIGIAVPAWLLGLRRPPVMTAAVLLRFLPIAVLHAAGHALQVAGIGAGSVYFGTIIKATEPLIGTLIAYAVDGKAAPWYVNLTFVPIVGGIAYAAAKPGAAADLSDLASFAAVAALSSTVFFALAKLLVKRLMTADMKRRHGLDAANTYSVLTCCSAALLLAPSLLLCGLYYFAYNECGFRVLDKLSPVSQAVANAAKRLVILFFAVVFLGEEASGRKLVGAGVAIAGVTSYSFARLRADAHARAKAKKAS
;
A
#
# COMPACT_ATOMS: atom_id res chain seq x y z
N MET A 1 -13.06 45.65 -9.55
CA MET A 1 -13.06 44.30 -10.17
C MET A 1 -14.35 44.16 -10.95
N SER A 2 -14.28 43.73 -12.21
CA SER A 2 -15.49 43.51 -13.01
C SER A 2 -16.24 42.28 -12.49
N SER A 3 -17.54 42.15 -12.76
CA SER A 3 -18.32 40.98 -12.37
C SER A 3 -17.73 39.67 -12.92
N SER A 4 -17.05 39.70 -14.08
CA SER A 4 -16.38 38.53 -14.66
C SER A 4 -15.11 38.12 -13.90
N ASP A 5 -14.38 39.08 -13.31
CA ASP A 5 -13.20 38.78 -12.49
C ASP A 5 -13.61 38.11 -11.18
N THR A 6 -14.73 38.55 -10.60
CA THR A 6 -15.29 37.97 -9.38
C THR A 6 -15.79 36.54 -9.63
N THR A 7 -16.47 36.27 -10.75
CA THR A 7 -16.91 34.90 -11.08
C THR A 7 -15.74 33.96 -11.34
N ALA A 8 -14.71 34.40 -12.09
CA ALA A 8 -13.52 33.58 -12.34
C ALA A 8 -12.72 33.28 -11.07
N ALA A 9 -12.65 34.24 -10.14
CA ALA A 9 -12.04 34.04 -8.83
C ALA A 9 -12.82 33.01 -7.99
N LEU A 10 -14.15 33.09 -7.99
CA LEU A 10 -15.01 32.16 -7.25
C LEU A 10 -14.95 30.72 -7.82
N ASP A 11 -14.89 30.58 -9.15
CA ASP A 11 -14.77 29.29 -9.83
C ASP A 11 -13.50 28.51 -9.45
N THR A 12 -12.45 29.22 -9.01
CA THR A 12 -11.21 28.60 -8.52
C THR A 12 -11.19 28.47 -7.00
N ALA A 13 -11.66 29.50 -6.27
CA ALA A 13 -11.60 29.54 -4.81
C ALA A 13 -12.49 28.48 -4.16
N ILE A 14 -13.70 28.26 -4.66
CA ILE A 14 -14.64 27.30 -4.06
C ILE A 14 -14.10 25.86 -4.14
N PRO A 15 -13.68 25.33 -5.30
CA PRO A 15 -13.08 24.00 -5.38
C PRO A 15 -11.80 23.87 -4.55
N LEU A 16 -10.99 24.94 -4.45
CA LEU A 16 -9.77 24.95 -3.66
C LEU A 16 -10.05 24.78 -2.16
N LEU A 17 -10.99 25.57 -1.62
CA LEU A 17 -11.39 25.49 -0.22
C LEU A 17 -12.03 24.14 0.10
N ALA A 18 -12.90 23.64 -0.78
CA ALA A 18 -13.50 22.32 -0.65
C ALA A 18 -12.42 21.23 -0.64
N TRP A 19 -11.44 21.32 -1.54
CA TRP A 19 -10.33 20.37 -1.60
C TRP A 19 -9.54 20.34 -0.29
N TYR A 20 -9.24 21.50 0.30
CA TYR A 20 -8.55 21.58 1.60
C TYR A 20 -9.39 21.01 2.74
N ALA A 21 -10.69 21.36 2.81
CA ALA A 21 -11.59 20.85 3.84
C ALA A 21 -11.72 19.33 3.78
N PHE A 22 -11.96 18.77 2.59
CA PHE A 22 -12.05 17.32 2.40
C PHE A 22 -10.72 16.61 2.64
N ASN A 23 -9.59 17.22 2.29
CA ASN A 23 -8.29 16.63 2.58
C ASN A 23 -8.01 16.58 4.09
N GLY A 24 -8.32 17.65 4.83
CA GLY A 24 -8.20 17.68 6.28
C GLY A 24 -9.07 16.62 6.94
N ALA A 25 -10.36 16.58 6.58
CA ALA A 25 -11.30 15.57 7.06
C ALA A 25 -10.82 14.13 6.75
N PHE A 26 -10.38 13.88 5.52
CA PHE A 26 -9.84 12.58 5.11
C PHE A 26 -8.68 12.14 6.01
N ASN A 27 -7.68 12.99 6.25
CA ASN A 27 -6.52 12.58 7.05
C ASN A 27 -6.90 12.30 8.52
N VAL A 28 -7.79 13.11 9.10
CA VAL A 28 -8.26 12.94 10.49
C VAL A 28 -9.08 11.66 10.62
N GLU A 29 -10.10 11.48 9.77
CA GLU A 29 -10.96 10.30 9.81
C GLU A 29 -10.19 9.02 9.48
N ASN A 30 -9.29 9.06 8.49
CA ASN A 30 -8.45 7.92 8.17
C ASN A 30 -7.59 7.52 9.37
N LYS A 31 -7.02 8.48 10.11
CA LYS A 31 -6.26 8.18 11.33
C LYS A 31 -7.13 7.60 12.44
N ARG A 32 -8.35 8.12 12.65
CA ARG A 32 -9.31 7.57 13.61
C ARG A 32 -9.62 6.11 13.30
N VAL A 33 -9.98 5.82 12.05
CA VAL A 33 -10.27 4.46 11.59
C VAL A 33 -9.05 3.56 11.75
N LEU A 34 -7.83 4.02 11.42
CA LEU A 34 -6.61 3.20 11.54
C LEU A 34 -6.19 2.90 12.99
N ASN A 35 -6.57 3.76 13.94
CA ASN A 35 -6.36 3.51 15.36
C ASN A 35 -7.29 2.42 15.89
N GLU A 36 -8.50 2.28 15.33
CA GLU A 36 -9.45 1.22 15.69
C GLU A 36 -9.19 -0.07 14.88
N LEU A 37 -8.84 0.09 13.60
CA LEU A 37 -8.64 -0.98 12.62
C LEU A 37 -7.28 -0.79 11.94
N SER A 38 -6.25 -1.45 12.44
CA SER A 38 -4.87 -1.34 11.89
C SER A 38 -4.67 -2.19 10.62
N TYR A 39 -5.59 -2.07 9.66
CA TYR A 39 -5.58 -2.78 8.36
C TYR A 39 -5.46 -1.80 7.19
N PRO A 40 -4.30 -1.14 6.99
CA PRO A 40 -4.15 -0.05 6.03
C PRO A 40 -4.44 -0.46 4.59
N TRP A 41 -4.13 -1.69 4.19
CA TRP A 41 -4.42 -2.21 2.85
C TRP A 41 -5.93 -2.33 2.57
N ILE A 42 -6.69 -2.89 3.51
CA ILE A 42 -8.14 -3.04 3.37
C ILE A 42 -8.80 -1.67 3.38
N ILE A 43 -8.39 -0.79 4.30
CA ILE A 43 -8.92 0.57 4.41
C ILE A 43 -8.66 1.36 3.11
N SER A 44 -7.46 1.28 2.55
CA SER A 44 -7.12 1.89 1.25
C SER A 44 -8.03 1.39 0.14
N TRP A 45 -8.29 0.09 0.09
CA TRP A 45 -9.17 -0.49 -0.90
C TRP A 45 -10.62 -0.02 -0.73
N VAL A 46 -11.14 -0.03 0.50
CA VAL A 46 -12.50 0.44 0.82
C VAL A 46 -12.66 1.92 0.43
N GLN A 47 -11.65 2.75 0.65
CA GLN A 47 -11.66 4.17 0.26
C GLN A 47 -11.77 4.33 -1.26
N LEU A 48 -11.02 3.55 -2.04
CA LEU A 48 -11.13 3.55 -3.50
C LEU A 48 -12.49 2.98 -3.96
N ALA A 49 -12.98 1.91 -3.32
CA ALA A 49 -14.27 1.30 -3.62
C ALA A 49 -15.44 2.24 -3.33
N ALA A 50 -15.37 3.05 -2.27
CA ALA A 50 -16.35 4.11 -1.99
C ALA A 50 -16.41 5.13 -3.14
N GLY A 51 -15.26 5.46 -3.76
CA GLY A 51 -15.21 6.28 -4.96
C GLY A 51 -15.94 5.66 -6.16
N ILE A 52 -15.86 4.34 -6.35
CA ILE A 52 -16.66 3.62 -7.35
C ILE A 52 -18.16 3.73 -7.04
N GLY A 53 -18.51 3.56 -5.76
CA GLY A 53 -19.89 3.72 -5.25
C GLY A 53 -20.47 5.12 -5.44
N ILE A 54 -19.65 6.13 -5.73
CA ILE A 54 -20.09 7.48 -6.09
C ILE A 54 -20.08 7.66 -7.61
N ALA A 55 -19.00 7.26 -8.28
CA ALA A 55 -18.80 7.49 -9.71
C ALA A 55 -19.78 6.72 -10.59
N VAL A 56 -19.96 5.41 -10.32
CA VAL A 56 -20.80 4.54 -11.16
C VAL A 56 -22.27 4.96 -11.07
N PRO A 57 -22.86 5.18 -9.87
CA PRO A 57 -24.22 5.70 -9.80
C PRO A 57 -24.39 7.07 -10.45
N ALA A 58 -23.40 7.97 -10.36
CA ALA A 58 -23.48 9.25 -11.05
C ALA A 58 -23.57 9.11 -12.58
N TRP A 59 -22.92 8.10 -13.16
CA TRP A 59 -23.05 7.76 -14.58
C TRP A 59 -24.37 7.07 -14.91
N LEU A 60 -24.79 6.10 -14.10
CA LEU A 60 -26.02 5.34 -14.32
C LEU A 60 -27.28 6.21 -14.19
N LEU A 61 -27.27 7.16 -13.24
CA LEU A 61 -28.38 8.10 -13.00
C LEU A 61 -28.34 9.31 -13.93
N GLY A 62 -27.36 9.42 -14.83
CA GLY A 62 -27.23 10.54 -15.76
C GLY A 62 -26.81 11.87 -15.12
N LEU A 63 -26.41 11.88 -13.84
CA LEU A 63 -25.88 13.06 -13.15
C LEU A 63 -24.57 13.55 -13.79
N ARG A 64 -23.85 12.64 -14.47
CA ARG A 64 -22.65 12.95 -15.23
C ARG A 64 -22.61 12.10 -16.49
N ARG A 65 -22.22 12.69 -17.63
CA ARG A 65 -22.02 11.93 -18.87
C ARG A 65 -20.87 10.92 -18.68
N PRO A 66 -21.09 9.62 -18.93
CA PRO A 66 -20.05 8.62 -18.78
C PRO A 66 -18.93 8.82 -19.81
N PRO A 67 -17.68 8.54 -19.44
CA PRO A 67 -16.57 8.64 -20.37
C PRO A 67 -16.59 7.48 -21.37
N VAL A 68 -16.15 7.72 -22.60
CA VAL A 68 -16.09 6.69 -23.66
C VAL A 68 -14.77 5.93 -23.54
N MET A 69 -14.79 4.73 -22.97
CA MET A 69 -13.59 3.94 -22.72
C MET A 69 -13.35 2.90 -23.80
N THR A 70 -12.26 3.04 -24.54
CA THR A 70 -11.72 1.99 -25.42
C THR A 70 -10.61 1.23 -24.71
N ALA A 71 -10.29 0.01 -25.16
CA ALA A 71 -9.18 -0.76 -24.59
C ALA A 71 -7.85 0.01 -24.63
N ALA A 72 -7.58 0.75 -25.72
CA ALA A 72 -6.39 1.57 -25.85
C ALA A 72 -6.33 2.70 -24.81
N VAL A 73 -7.46 3.33 -24.47
CA VAL A 73 -7.52 4.36 -23.43
C VAL A 73 -7.33 3.74 -22.06
N LEU A 74 -7.98 2.62 -21.76
CA LEU A 74 -7.79 1.89 -20.49
C LEU A 74 -6.33 1.48 -20.28
N LEU A 75 -5.63 1.03 -21.32
CA LEU A 75 -4.20 0.71 -21.24
C LEU A 75 -3.32 1.91 -20.90
N ARG A 76 -3.72 3.13 -21.29
CA ARG A 76 -3.03 4.37 -20.87
C ARG A 76 -3.25 4.70 -19.39
N PHE A 77 -4.38 4.29 -18.82
CA PHE A 77 -4.65 4.43 -17.38
C PHE A 77 -3.87 3.43 -16.54
N LEU A 78 -3.49 2.26 -17.08
CA LEU A 78 -2.83 1.21 -16.32
C LEU A 78 -1.59 1.68 -15.53
N PRO A 79 -0.55 2.30 -16.14
CA PRO A 79 0.61 2.76 -15.38
C PRO A 79 0.26 3.87 -14.37
N ILE A 80 -0.71 4.71 -14.69
CA ILE A 80 -1.19 5.78 -13.81
C ILE A 80 -1.89 5.19 -12.59
N ALA A 81 -2.71 4.18 -12.80
CA ALA A 81 -3.50 3.51 -11.78
C ALA A 81 -2.64 2.68 -10.84
N VAL A 82 -1.56 2.06 -11.34
CA VAL A 82 -0.53 1.41 -10.49
C VAL A 82 0.12 2.43 -9.57
N LEU A 83 0.62 3.56 -10.11
CA LEU A 83 1.25 4.61 -9.31
C LEU A 83 0.27 5.21 -8.29
N HIS A 84 -0.95 5.52 -8.71
CA HIS A 84 -1.98 6.08 -7.83
C HIS A 84 -2.38 5.07 -6.72
N ALA A 85 -2.57 3.79 -7.05
CA ALA A 85 -2.90 2.76 -6.06
C ALA A 85 -1.77 2.54 -5.06
N ALA A 86 -0.52 2.44 -5.53
CA ALA A 86 0.64 2.29 -4.67
C ALA A 86 0.85 3.53 -3.77
N GLY A 87 0.71 4.73 -4.34
CA GLY A 87 0.77 5.98 -3.58
C GLY A 87 -0.30 6.05 -2.50
N HIS A 88 -1.54 5.66 -2.82
CA HIS A 88 -2.64 5.65 -1.86
C HIS A 88 -2.42 4.63 -0.74
N ALA A 89 -2.04 3.39 -1.07
CA ALA A 89 -1.76 2.35 -0.09
C ALA A 89 -0.64 2.75 0.88
N LEU A 90 0.46 3.32 0.37
CA LEU A 90 1.57 3.81 1.20
C LEU A 90 1.17 5.01 2.05
N GLN A 91 0.35 5.92 1.52
CA GLN A 91 -0.15 7.06 2.30
C GLN A 91 -0.98 6.59 3.49
N VAL A 92 -1.92 5.67 3.28
CA VAL A 92 -2.78 5.14 4.35
C VAL A 92 -1.94 4.33 5.34
N ALA A 93 -1.00 3.50 4.86
CA ALA A 93 -0.06 2.78 5.73
C ALA A 93 0.81 3.73 6.58
N GLY A 94 1.31 4.81 5.98
CA GLY A 94 2.09 5.83 6.68
C GLY A 94 1.28 6.58 7.74
N ILE A 95 0.02 6.92 7.45
CA ILE A 95 -0.91 7.50 8.44
C ILE A 95 -1.16 6.51 9.59
N GLY A 96 -1.26 5.21 9.29
CA GLY A 96 -1.47 4.18 10.30
C GLY A 96 -0.29 4.08 11.27
N ALA A 97 0.92 3.99 10.73
CA ALA A 97 2.15 3.83 11.50
C ALA A 97 2.64 5.11 12.19
N GLY A 98 2.34 6.29 11.64
CA GLY A 98 2.83 7.59 12.14
C GLY A 98 1.71 8.54 12.59
N SER A 99 2.07 9.79 12.88
CA SER A 99 1.09 10.85 13.10
C SER A 99 0.72 11.54 11.78
N VAL A 100 -0.53 12.02 11.69
CA VAL A 100 -0.98 12.81 10.54
C VAL A 100 -0.11 14.05 10.36
N TYR A 101 0.25 14.70 11.47
CA TYR A 101 1.11 15.87 11.49
C TYR A 101 2.48 15.57 10.84
N PHE A 102 3.17 14.54 11.32
CA PHE A 102 4.49 14.19 10.82
C PHE A 102 4.46 13.77 9.34
N GLY A 103 3.47 12.95 8.95
CA GLY A 103 3.28 12.58 7.55
C GLY A 103 3.01 13.79 6.64
N THR A 104 2.26 14.79 7.12
CA THR A 104 1.97 16.02 6.38
C THR A 104 3.22 16.87 6.16
N ILE A 105 4.08 16.95 7.18
CA ILE A 105 5.38 17.63 7.07
C ILE A 105 6.26 16.97 6.02
N ILE A 106 6.40 15.63 6.04
CA ILE A 106 7.18 14.91 5.02
C ILE A 106 6.62 15.14 3.62
N LYS A 107 5.28 15.14 3.47
CA LYS A 107 4.61 15.40 2.19
C LYS A 107 4.79 16.84 1.69
N ALA A 108 5.20 17.79 2.54
CA ALA A 108 5.54 19.14 2.11
C ALA A 108 6.79 19.18 1.20
N THR A 109 7.52 18.08 1.05
CA THR A 109 8.56 17.89 0.02
C THR A 109 8.03 17.81 -1.41
N GLU A 110 6.71 17.77 -1.61
CA GLU A 110 6.09 17.62 -2.93
C GLU A 110 6.63 18.58 -4.01
N PRO A 111 6.83 19.89 -3.75
CA PRO A 111 7.38 20.81 -4.75
C PRO A 111 8.81 20.46 -5.17
N LEU A 112 9.64 19.98 -4.24
CA LEU A 112 11.00 19.51 -4.53
C LEU A 112 10.94 18.26 -5.42
N ILE A 113 10.13 17.27 -5.05
CA ILE A 113 9.94 16.04 -5.82
C ILE A 113 9.42 16.35 -7.23
N GLY A 114 8.43 17.24 -7.35
CA GLY A 114 7.89 17.67 -8.63
C GLY A 114 8.95 18.34 -9.51
N THR A 115 9.81 19.17 -8.92
CA THR A 115 10.91 19.83 -9.63
C THR A 115 11.97 18.82 -10.11
N LEU A 116 12.32 17.85 -9.28
CA LEU A 116 13.25 16.77 -9.66
C LEU A 116 12.69 15.90 -10.79
N ILE A 117 11.41 15.54 -10.73
CA ILE A 117 10.73 14.79 -11.79
C ILE A 117 10.69 15.62 -13.08
N ALA A 118 10.32 16.91 -12.99
CA ALA A 118 10.30 17.79 -14.16
C ALA A 118 11.71 17.93 -14.78
N TYR A 119 12.75 18.07 -13.96
CA TYR A 119 14.12 18.09 -14.44
C TYR A 119 14.51 16.78 -15.13
N ALA A 120 14.19 15.64 -14.52
CA ALA A 120 14.50 14.31 -15.07
C ALA A 120 13.78 14.04 -16.41
N VAL A 121 12.59 14.61 -16.60
CA VAL A 121 11.75 14.36 -17.78
C VAL A 121 11.97 15.40 -18.89
N ASP A 122 12.09 16.68 -18.54
CA ASP A 122 12.15 17.79 -19.49
C ASP A 122 13.56 18.39 -19.65
N GLY A 123 14.52 17.98 -18.81
CA GLY A 123 15.91 18.44 -18.84
C GLY A 123 16.13 19.90 -18.41
N LYS A 124 15.08 20.58 -17.92
CA LYS A 124 15.11 22.01 -17.58
C LYS A 124 15.20 22.21 -16.08
N ALA A 125 16.30 22.82 -15.62
CA ALA A 125 16.45 23.19 -14.22
C ALA A 125 15.67 24.47 -13.92
N ALA A 126 15.06 24.53 -12.73
CA ALA A 126 14.49 25.77 -12.23
C ALA A 126 15.61 26.79 -11.95
N PRO A 127 15.32 28.11 -12.03
CA PRO A 127 16.28 29.14 -11.66
C PRO A 127 16.82 28.94 -10.24
N TRP A 128 18.07 29.33 -10.00
CA TRP A 128 18.76 29.11 -8.73
C TRP A 128 17.99 29.64 -7.51
N TYR A 129 17.30 30.78 -7.63
CA TYR A 129 16.50 31.36 -6.55
C TYR A 129 15.28 30.50 -6.19
N VAL A 130 14.69 29.77 -7.15
CA VAL A 130 13.64 28.78 -6.88
C VAL A 130 14.25 27.60 -6.13
N ASN A 131 15.42 27.12 -6.55
CA ASN A 131 16.09 26.00 -5.88
C ASN A 131 16.50 26.36 -4.43
N LEU A 132 16.83 27.62 -4.15
CA LEU A 132 17.09 28.08 -2.78
C LEU A 132 15.88 27.98 -1.85
N THR A 133 14.65 28.04 -2.38
CA THR A 133 13.45 27.85 -1.56
C THR A 133 13.33 26.43 -0.99
N PHE A 134 14.06 25.46 -1.53
CA PHE A 134 14.11 24.12 -0.96
C PHE A 134 14.90 24.06 0.36
N VAL A 135 15.80 25.01 0.61
CA VAL A 135 16.58 25.08 1.87
C VAL A 135 15.66 25.22 3.08
N PRO A 136 14.75 26.21 3.17
CA PRO A 136 13.83 26.29 4.30
C PRO A 136 12.81 25.15 4.34
N ILE A 137 12.41 24.56 3.20
CA ILE A 137 11.49 23.41 3.16
C ILE A 137 12.15 22.18 3.79
N VAL A 138 13.32 21.77 3.28
CA VAL A 138 14.07 20.60 3.77
C VAL A 138 14.56 20.84 5.19
N GLY A 139 15.04 22.05 5.49
CA GLY A 139 15.46 22.43 6.83
C GLY A 139 14.32 22.37 7.85
N GLY A 140 13.12 22.86 7.49
CA GLY A 140 11.94 22.79 8.36
C GLY A 140 11.49 21.35 8.63
N ILE A 141 11.57 20.48 7.63
CA ILE A 141 11.25 19.05 7.78
C ILE A 141 12.28 18.36 8.67
N ALA A 142 13.58 18.59 8.44
CA ALA A 142 14.64 18.04 9.26
C ALA A 142 14.52 18.50 10.73
N TYR A 143 14.20 19.79 10.94
CA TYR A 143 13.95 20.34 12.27
C TYR A 143 12.74 19.68 12.95
N ALA A 144 11.63 19.50 12.23
CA ALA A 144 10.45 18.83 12.77
C ALA A 144 10.64 17.34 13.07
N ALA A 145 11.61 16.69 12.41
CA ALA A 145 11.98 15.30 12.64
C ALA A 145 13.06 15.11 13.71
N ALA A 146 13.72 16.18 14.16
CA ALA A 146 14.75 16.11 15.18
C ALA A 146 14.14 15.88 16.56
N LYS A 147 14.70 14.95 17.33
CA LYS A 147 14.22 14.68 18.70
C LYS A 147 14.64 15.79 19.68
N PRO A 148 13.76 16.15 20.64
CA PRO A 148 14.11 17.08 21.70
C PRO A 148 15.37 16.61 22.45
N GLY A 149 16.41 17.45 22.52
CA GLY A 149 17.66 17.15 23.23
C GLY A 149 18.73 16.40 22.41
N ALA A 150 18.44 16.01 21.17
CA ALA A 150 19.41 15.40 20.26
C ALA A 150 19.36 16.10 18.89
N ALA A 151 20.05 17.25 18.79
CA ALA A 151 20.02 18.14 17.62
C ALA A 151 20.47 17.51 16.27
N ALA A 152 20.88 16.24 16.26
CA ALA A 152 21.27 15.50 15.07
C ALA A 152 20.65 14.08 14.97
N ASP A 153 19.76 13.68 15.90
CA ASP A 153 19.05 12.39 15.76
C ASP A 153 17.87 12.55 14.80
N LEU A 154 18.10 12.13 13.55
CA LEU A 154 17.12 12.12 12.46
C LEU A 154 16.59 10.70 12.17
N SER A 155 16.69 9.78 13.12
CA SER A 155 16.20 8.40 12.95
C SER A 155 14.72 8.31 12.58
N ASP A 156 13.90 9.28 13.00
CA ASP A 156 12.48 9.34 12.66
C ASP A 156 12.23 9.53 11.15
N LEU A 157 13.19 10.09 10.40
CA LEU A 157 13.13 10.16 8.93
C LEU A 157 13.29 8.78 8.26
N ALA A 158 13.92 7.82 8.95
CA ALA A 158 14.04 6.44 8.50
C ALA A 158 12.87 5.56 8.96
N SER A 159 11.93 6.11 9.73
CA SER A 159 10.74 5.37 10.16
C SER A 159 9.90 4.94 8.96
N PHE A 160 9.18 3.82 9.11
CA PHE A 160 8.26 3.34 8.08
C PHE A 160 7.25 4.43 7.67
N ALA A 161 6.76 5.22 8.63
CA ALA A 161 5.81 6.30 8.36
C ALA A 161 6.41 7.41 7.46
N ALA A 162 7.66 7.83 7.74
CA ALA A 162 8.36 8.82 6.92
C ALA A 162 8.64 8.31 5.52
N VAL A 163 9.18 7.09 5.40
CA VAL A 163 9.47 6.46 4.11
C VAL A 163 8.19 6.28 3.29
N ALA A 164 7.12 5.75 3.90
CA ALA A 164 5.84 5.58 3.22
C ALA A 164 5.22 6.92 2.77
N ALA A 165 5.30 7.97 3.61
CA ALA A 165 4.84 9.31 3.25
C ALA A 165 5.63 9.88 2.06
N LEU A 166 6.97 9.78 2.08
CA LEU A 166 7.83 10.26 1.00
C LEU A 166 7.58 9.47 -0.30
N SER A 167 7.58 8.13 -0.24
CA SER A 167 7.31 7.26 -1.38
C SER A 167 5.91 7.52 -1.98
N SER A 168 4.89 7.74 -1.13
CA SER A 168 3.56 8.10 -1.62
C SER A 168 3.57 9.41 -2.40
N THR A 169 4.36 10.39 -1.97
CA THR A 169 4.50 11.69 -2.63
C THR A 169 5.12 11.54 -4.01
N VAL A 170 6.17 10.71 -4.13
CA VAL A 170 6.80 10.38 -5.42
C VAL A 170 5.80 9.72 -6.38
N PHE A 171 5.10 8.68 -5.92
CA PHE A 171 4.11 7.99 -6.75
C PHE A 171 2.96 8.90 -7.18
N PHE A 172 2.42 9.72 -6.29
CA PHE A 172 1.40 10.69 -6.65
C PHE A 172 1.91 11.77 -7.60
N ALA A 173 3.15 12.24 -7.44
CA ALA A 173 3.73 13.22 -8.35
C ALA A 173 3.87 12.66 -9.78
N LEU A 174 4.36 11.42 -9.91
CA LEU A 174 4.43 10.72 -11.20
C LEU A 174 3.05 10.45 -11.78
N ALA A 175 2.09 9.97 -10.98
CA ALA A 175 0.72 9.76 -11.43
C ALA A 175 0.09 11.06 -11.94
N LYS A 176 0.24 12.18 -11.20
CA LYS A 176 -0.27 13.50 -11.60
C LYS A 176 0.37 14.00 -12.90
N LEU A 177 1.68 13.81 -13.08
CA LEU A 177 2.36 14.13 -14.34
C LEU A 177 1.73 13.37 -15.52
N LEU A 178 1.54 12.06 -15.38
CA LEU A 178 0.96 11.23 -16.44
C LEU A 178 -0.51 11.56 -16.69
N VAL A 179 -1.31 11.82 -15.64
CA VAL A 179 -2.69 12.30 -15.78
C VAL A 179 -2.73 13.62 -16.55
N LYS A 180 -1.86 14.57 -16.21
CA LYS A 180 -1.79 15.86 -16.90
C LYS A 180 -1.45 15.70 -18.38
N ARG A 181 -0.55 14.76 -18.71
CA ARG A 181 -0.21 14.40 -20.11
C ARG A 181 -1.35 13.67 -20.82
N LEU A 182 -2.19 12.93 -20.09
CA LEU A 182 -3.36 12.23 -20.62
C LEU A 182 -4.53 13.18 -20.92
N MET A 183 -4.75 14.21 -20.09
CA MET A 183 -5.89 15.13 -20.17
C MET A 183 -5.76 16.21 -21.26
N THR A 184 -5.44 15.80 -22.49
CA THR A 184 -5.37 16.69 -23.65
C THR A 184 -6.76 17.16 -24.10
N ALA A 185 -6.83 18.25 -24.88
CA ALA A 185 -8.08 18.76 -25.43
C ALA A 185 -8.80 17.72 -26.31
N ASP A 186 -8.05 16.89 -27.03
CA ASP A 186 -8.60 15.80 -27.85
C ASP A 186 -9.25 14.71 -26.98
N MET A 187 -8.57 14.27 -25.92
CA MET A 187 -9.08 13.27 -24.98
C MET A 187 -10.34 13.75 -24.26
N LYS A 188 -10.39 15.03 -23.87
CA LYS A 188 -11.60 15.64 -23.30
C LYS A 188 -12.77 15.61 -24.28
N ARG A 189 -12.56 15.96 -25.54
CA ARG A 189 -13.62 16.01 -26.56
C ARG A 189 -14.10 14.62 -27.00
N ARG A 190 -13.19 13.69 -27.29
CA ARG A 190 -13.52 12.37 -27.85
C ARG A 190 -13.97 11.37 -26.80
N HIS A 191 -13.39 11.43 -25.60
CA HIS A 191 -13.60 10.43 -24.55
C HIS A 191 -14.31 10.96 -23.31
N GLY A 192 -14.62 12.27 -23.25
CA GLY A 192 -15.26 12.87 -22.07
C GLY A 192 -14.36 12.86 -20.83
N LEU A 193 -13.03 12.85 -21.00
CA LEU A 193 -12.04 12.82 -19.92
C LEU A 193 -11.81 14.21 -19.30
N ASP A 194 -12.87 14.80 -18.74
CA ASP A 194 -12.75 15.94 -17.84
C ASP A 194 -12.10 15.54 -16.49
N ALA A 195 -11.90 16.49 -15.58
CA ALA A 195 -11.23 16.21 -14.31
C ALA A 195 -11.97 15.17 -13.47
N ALA A 196 -13.29 15.24 -13.40
CA ALA A 196 -14.12 14.35 -12.59
C ALA A 196 -14.14 12.93 -13.18
N ASN A 197 -14.34 12.80 -14.49
CA ASN A 197 -14.33 11.50 -15.19
C ASN A 197 -12.94 10.87 -15.20
N THR A 198 -11.88 11.66 -15.41
CA THR A 198 -10.50 11.15 -15.36
C THR A 198 -10.18 10.58 -13.98
N TYR A 199 -10.51 11.30 -12.91
CA TYR A 199 -10.30 10.80 -11.55
C TYR A 199 -11.19 9.59 -11.24
N SER A 200 -12.44 9.56 -11.71
CA SER A 200 -13.36 8.44 -11.48
C SER A 200 -12.89 7.15 -12.15
N VAL A 201 -12.43 7.22 -13.41
CA VAL A 201 -11.84 6.08 -14.12
C VAL A 201 -10.55 5.63 -13.44
N LEU A 202 -9.68 6.58 -13.07
CA LEU A 202 -8.44 6.27 -12.34
C LEU A 202 -8.74 5.53 -11.03
N THR A 203 -9.72 5.99 -10.25
CA THR A 203 -10.16 5.34 -9.00
C THR A 203 -10.67 3.92 -9.25
N CYS A 204 -11.48 3.70 -10.29
CA CYS A 204 -11.94 2.36 -10.66
C CYS A 204 -10.76 1.43 -11.01
N CYS A 205 -9.83 1.89 -11.84
CA CYS A 205 -8.64 1.13 -12.22
C CYS A 205 -7.75 0.85 -11.01
N SER A 206 -7.49 1.86 -10.16
CA SER A 206 -6.68 1.70 -8.95
C SER A 206 -7.31 0.74 -7.95
N ALA A 207 -8.63 0.78 -7.77
CA ALA A 207 -9.32 -0.16 -6.88
C ALA A 207 -9.18 -1.61 -7.38
N ALA A 208 -9.36 -1.84 -8.69
CA ALA A 208 -9.19 -3.16 -9.28
C ALA A 208 -7.75 -3.67 -9.14
N LEU A 209 -6.77 -2.81 -9.40
CA LEU A 209 -5.34 -3.14 -9.29
C LEU A 209 -4.87 -3.29 -7.84
N LEU A 210 -5.51 -2.63 -6.88
CA LEU A 210 -5.18 -2.80 -5.46
C LEU A 210 -5.81 -4.09 -4.92
N LEU A 211 -7.01 -4.45 -5.39
CA LEU A 211 -7.69 -5.69 -4.98
C LEU A 211 -7.01 -6.95 -5.49
N ALA A 212 -6.70 -6.95 -6.79
CA ALA A 212 -6.37 -8.17 -7.51
C ALA A 212 -5.09 -8.84 -6.98
N PRO A 213 -3.95 -8.15 -6.79
CA PRO A 213 -2.75 -8.77 -6.25
C PRO A 213 -2.94 -9.22 -4.79
N SER A 214 -3.56 -8.40 -3.95
CA SER A 214 -3.64 -8.68 -2.51
C SER A 214 -4.54 -9.86 -2.17
N LEU A 215 -5.72 -9.97 -2.79
CA LEU A 215 -6.64 -11.09 -2.54
C LEU A 215 -6.34 -12.31 -3.41
N LEU A 216 -5.99 -12.12 -4.69
CA LEU A 216 -5.76 -13.27 -5.58
C LEU A 216 -4.44 -13.96 -5.27
N LEU A 217 -3.33 -13.25 -4.98
CA LEU A 217 -2.11 -13.96 -4.56
C LEU A 217 -2.30 -14.65 -3.22
N CYS A 218 -2.96 -14.00 -2.24
CA CYS A 218 -3.23 -14.63 -0.94
C CYS A 218 -4.08 -15.89 -1.11
N GLY A 219 -5.16 -15.82 -1.89
CA GLY A 219 -6.02 -16.96 -2.21
C GLY A 219 -5.30 -18.05 -3.03
N LEU A 220 -4.46 -17.66 -3.99
CA LEU A 220 -3.66 -18.59 -4.79
C LEU A 220 -2.67 -19.34 -3.93
N TYR A 221 -1.91 -18.65 -3.07
CA TYR A 221 -0.97 -19.30 -2.15
C TYR A 221 -1.73 -20.16 -1.13
N TYR A 222 -2.89 -19.72 -0.64
CA TYR A 222 -3.74 -20.51 0.23
C TYR A 222 -4.14 -21.84 -0.43
N PHE A 223 -4.69 -21.78 -1.64
CA PHE A 223 -5.11 -22.97 -2.37
C PHE A 223 -3.92 -23.88 -2.68
N ALA A 224 -2.83 -23.32 -3.23
CA ALA A 224 -1.65 -24.08 -3.62
C ALA A 224 -0.99 -24.79 -2.43
N TYR A 225 -0.85 -24.13 -1.26
CA TYR A 225 -0.29 -24.79 -0.09
C TYR A 225 -1.17 -25.94 0.39
N ASN A 226 -2.51 -25.77 0.38
CA ASN A 226 -3.42 -26.81 0.83
C ASN A 226 -3.39 -28.00 -0.14
N GLU A 227 -3.47 -27.75 -1.44
CA GLU A 227 -3.39 -28.79 -2.47
C GLU A 227 -2.09 -29.60 -2.34
N CYS A 228 -0.95 -28.93 -2.19
CA CYS A 228 0.32 -29.61 -1.93
C CYS A 228 0.31 -30.38 -0.60
N GLY A 229 -0.27 -29.81 0.45
CA GLY A 229 -0.45 -30.47 1.74
C GLY A 229 -1.24 -31.78 1.64
N PHE A 230 -2.35 -31.79 0.89
CA PHE A 230 -3.17 -32.99 0.65
C PHE A 230 -2.41 -34.05 -0.19
N ARG A 231 -1.63 -33.64 -1.19
CA ARG A 231 -0.76 -34.57 -1.95
C ARG A 231 0.30 -35.24 -1.07
N VAL A 232 0.81 -34.54 -0.05
CA VAL A 232 1.74 -35.12 0.92
C VAL A 232 0.99 -35.98 1.93
N LEU A 233 -0.24 -35.60 2.32
CA LEU A 233 -1.12 -36.38 3.21
C LEU A 233 -1.41 -37.78 2.66
N ASP A 234 -1.68 -37.87 1.37
CA ASP A 234 -1.94 -39.14 0.68
C ASP A 234 -0.74 -40.12 0.72
N LYS A 235 0.49 -39.60 0.80
CA LYS A 235 1.72 -40.40 0.69
C LYS A 235 2.38 -40.70 2.04
N LEU A 236 2.07 -39.95 3.08
CA LEU A 236 2.75 -40.03 4.36
C LEU A 236 1.88 -40.67 5.43
N SER A 237 2.51 -41.48 6.28
CA SER A 237 1.87 -41.96 7.50
C SER A 237 1.44 -40.78 8.41
N PRO A 238 0.44 -40.96 9.30
CA PRO A 238 0.03 -39.92 10.24
C PRO A 238 1.19 -39.35 11.07
N VAL A 239 2.23 -40.15 11.32
CA VAL A 239 3.38 -39.71 12.12
C VAL A 239 4.42 -38.98 11.26
N SER A 240 4.68 -39.42 10.03
CA SER A 240 5.51 -38.67 9.08
C SER A 240 4.88 -37.30 8.75
N GLN A 241 3.54 -37.23 8.75
CA GLN A 241 2.79 -35.97 8.64
C GLN A 241 3.02 -35.02 9.83
N ALA A 242 3.11 -35.55 11.05
CA ALA A 242 3.43 -34.72 12.22
C ALA A 242 4.84 -34.10 12.10
N VAL A 243 5.83 -34.87 11.64
CA VAL A 243 7.19 -34.38 11.38
C VAL A 243 7.22 -33.33 10.27
N ALA A 244 6.53 -33.59 9.15
CA ALA A 244 6.45 -32.64 8.03
C ALA A 244 5.80 -31.31 8.46
N ASN A 245 4.76 -31.35 9.29
CA ASN A 245 4.13 -30.15 9.84
C ASN A 245 5.06 -29.37 10.79
N ALA A 246 5.94 -30.05 11.55
CA ALA A 246 6.96 -29.39 12.36
C ALA A 246 8.00 -28.68 11.48
N ALA A 247 8.48 -29.33 10.42
CA ALA A 247 9.41 -28.74 9.46
C ALA A 247 8.78 -27.52 8.74
N LYS A 248 7.50 -27.60 8.35
CA LYS A 248 6.76 -26.46 7.76
C LYS A 248 6.82 -25.20 8.64
N ARG A 249 6.76 -25.35 9.97
CA ARG A 249 6.83 -24.20 10.91
C ARG A 249 8.20 -23.54 10.94
N LEU A 250 9.29 -24.31 10.78
CA LEU A 250 10.64 -23.74 10.61
C LEU A 250 10.72 -22.87 9.35
N VAL A 251 10.16 -23.38 8.25
CA VAL A 251 10.13 -22.66 6.98
C VAL A 251 9.36 -21.35 7.13
N ILE A 252 8.17 -21.37 7.76
CA ILE A 252 7.39 -20.15 8.01
C ILE A 252 8.20 -19.13 8.82
N LEU A 253 8.88 -19.54 9.89
CA LEU A 253 9.69 -18.64 10.71
C LEU A 253 10.84 -18.03 9.92
N PHE A 254 11.52 -18.82 9.09
CA PHE A 254 12.56 -18.32 8.20
C PHE A 254 12.00 -17.25 7.25
N PHE A 255 10.85 -17.50 6.61
CA PHE A 255 10.20 -16.53 5.74
C PHE A 255 9.79 -15.26 6.50
N ALA A 256 9.28 -15.37 7.72
CA ALA A 256 8.91 -14.22 8.54
C ALA A 256 10.12 -13.32 8.88
N VAL A 257 11.25 -13.92 9.27
CA VAL A 257 12.47 -13.16 9.58
C VAL A 257 13.07 -12.51 8.33
N VAL A 258 13.16 -13.25 7.21
CA VAL A 258 13.82 -12.76 5.99
C VAL A 258 12.98 -11.74 5.24
N PHE A 259 11.67 -12.00 5.06
CA PHE A 259 10.83 -11.19 4.18
C PHE A 259 9.95 -10.19 4.93
N LEU A 260 9.55 -10.47 6.17
CA LEU A 260 8.79 -9.52 6.99
C LEU A 260 9.69 -8.70 7.92
N GLY A 261 10.99 -9.02 7.97
CA GLY A 261 11.94 -8.32 8.83
C GLY A 261 11.59 -8.43 10.32
N GLU A 262 10.86 -9.48 10.71
CA GLU A 262 10.49 -9.67 12.11
C GLU A 262 11.75 -9.76 12.97
N GLU A 263 11.80 -8.97 14.04
CA GLU A 263 12.90 -9.02 14.98
C GLU A 263 13.01 -10.41 15.59
N ALA A 264 14.00 -11.16 15.09
CA ALA A 264 14.38 -12.47 15.54
C ALA A 264 15.23 -12.33 16.81
N SER A 265 14.63 -11.80 17.88
CA SER A 265 15.32 -11.72 19.16
C SER A 265 15.80 -13.12 19.56
N GLY A 266 17.03 -13.22 20.10
CA GLY A 266 17.64 -14.52 20.40
C GLY A 266 16.74 -15.42 21.25
N ARG A 267 15.89 -14.84 22.11
CA ARG A 267 14.89 -15.56 22.91
C ARG A 267 13.79 -16.21 22.07
N LYS A 268 13.24 -15.50 21.07
CA LYS A 268 12.21 -16.04 20.15
C LYS A 268 12.77 -17.21 19.33
N LEU A 269 14.00 -17.07 18.84
CA LEU A 269 14.69 -18.11 18.07
C LEU A 269 14.96 -19.36 18.92
N VAL A 270 15.51 -19.19 20.14
CA VAL A 270 15.75 -20.30 21.07
C VAL A 270 14.44 -21.00 21.43
N GLY A 271 13.39 -20.24 21.77
CA GLY A 271 12.08 -20.80 22.10
C GLY A 271 11.46 -21.60 20.94
N ALA A 272 11.52 -21.07 19.72
CA ALA A 272 11.06 -21.78 18.53
C ALA A 272 11.87 -23.05 18.27
N GLY A 273 13.20 -22.99 18.40
CA GLY A 273 14.09 -24.13 18.24
C GLY A 273 13.79 -25.26 19.23
N VAL A 274 13.60 -24.93 20.52
CA VAL A 274 13.23 -25.89 21.57
C VAL A 274 11.87 -26.53 21.28
N ALA A 275 10.86 -25.73 20.93
CA ALA A 275 9.53 -26.24 20.61
C ALA A 275 9.55 -27.22 19.43
N ILE A 276 10.31 -26.89 18.38
CA ILE A 276 10.41 -27.71 17.16
C ILE A 276 11.21 -28.98 17.42
N ALA A 277 12.30 -28.90 18.19
CA ALA A 277 13.04 -30.07 18.65
C ALA A 277 12.15 -31.02 19.48
N GLY A 278 11.32 -30.45 20.37
CA GLY A 278 10.35 -31.20 21.16
C GLY A 278 9.31 -31.93 20.31
N VAL A 279 8.68 -31.24 19.36
CA VAL A 279 7.68 -31.85 18.45
C VAL A 279 8.30 -32.94 17.57
N THR A 280 9.52 -32.71 17.08
CA THR A 280 10.25 -33.68 16.27
C THR A 280 10.58 -34.93 17.10
N SER A 281 11.10 -34.74 18.31
CA SER A 281 11.43 -35.82 19.24
C SER A 281 10.19 -36.63 19.65
N TYR A 282 9.08 -35.96 19.96
CA TYR A 282 7.79 -36.60 20.24
C TYR A 282 7.32 -37.46 19.06
N SER A 283 7.42 -36.93 17.84
CA SER A 283 7.01 -37.66 16.63
C SER A 283 7.86 -38.92 16.43
N PHE A 284 9.18 -38.85 16.65
CA PHE A 284 10.06 -40.02 16.60
C PHE A 284 9.80 -41.03 17.72
N ALA A 285 9.55 -40.57 18.95
CA ALA A 285 9.21 -41.46 20.07
C ALA A 285 7.91 -42.23 19.79
N ARG A 286 6.90 -41.54 19.23
CA ARG A 286 5.62 -42.14 18.86
C ARG A 286 5.76 -43.15 17.72
N LEU A 287 6.62 -42.89 16.71
CA LEU A 287 6.98 -43.88 15.67
C LEU A 287 7.48 -45.19 16.28
N ARG A 288 8.41 -45.09 17.25
CA ARG A 288 8.98 -46.27 17.90
C ARG A 288 7.93 -47.03 18.71
N ALA A 289 7.09 -46.32 19.46
CA ALA A 289 6.02 -46.92 20.25
C ALA A 289 5.01 -47.68 19.37
N ASP A 290 4.55 -47.07 18.28
CA ASP A 290 3.60 -47.68 17.35
C ASP A 290 4.19 -48.91 16.62
N ALA A 291 5.46 -48.84 16.23
CA ALA A 291 6.17 -49.97 15.62
C ALA A 291 6.31 -51.15 16.59
N HIS A 292 6.65 -50.89 17.86
CA HIS A 292 6.71 -51.92 18.90
C HIS A 292 5.33 -52.55 19.17
N ALA A 293 4.27 -51.73 19.22
CA ALA A 293 2.90 -52.22 19.42
C ALA A 293 2.45 -53.14 18.27
N ARG A 294 2.72 -52.75 17.01
CA ARG A 294 2.42 -53.58 15.82
C ARG A 294 3.21 -54.89 15.82
N ALA A 295 4.49 -54.86 16.16
CA ALA A 295 5.32 -56.06 16.23
C ALA A 295 4.84 -57.04 17.31
N LYS A 296 4.36 -56.52 18.46
CA LYS A 296 3.80 -57.34 19.54
C LYS A 296 2.46 -57.96 19.13
N ALA A 297 1.58 -57.21 18.47
CA ALA A 297 0.31 -57.73 17.96
C ALA A 297 0.50 -58.84 16.92
N LYS A 298 1.48 -58.69 16.01
CA LYS A 298 1.79 -59.68 14.97
C LYS A 298 2.40 -60.98 15.50
N LYS A 299 2.98 -60.97 16.70
CA LYS A 299 3.47 -62.17 17.40
C LYS A 299 2.38 -62.88 18.22
N ALA A 300 1.24 -62.24 18.42
CA ALA A 300 0.13 -62.76 19.22
C ALA A 300 -1.02 -63.33 18.36
N SER A 301 -0.94 -63.21 17.02
CA SER A 301 -1.81 -63.89 16.04
C SER A 301 -1.10 -65.07 15.43
#